data_AF-A0A513WZV6-F1
#
_entry.id   AF-A0A513WZV6-F1
#
_cell.length_a   1.000
_cell.length_b   1.000
_cell.length_c   1.000
_cell.angle_alpha   90.00
_cell.angle_beta   90.00
_cell.angle_gamma   90.00
#
_symmetry.space_group_name_H-M   'P 1'
#
loop_
_entity.id
_entity.type
_entity.pdbx_description
1 polymer ?
#
loop_
_entity_poly.entity_id
_entity_poly.type
_entity_poly.pdbx_seq_one_letter_code
_entity_poly.pdbx_strand_id
1 'polypeptide(L)'
;MNKESCIHHKTKMKIFNNNLNNNSKTIALRKKRGDTGKIKYLPSFSKEWKNIIYCYNKNSLKNIPVNNVNINKIIKSYFNLYFKNHKFVGSKKFILLKRRRNFLRRIYVSNAEIKHTNNKAIITLYTVNRESLILKKKYFKINKKVNQNLIERFLLLYKENVACINNKASDQSSRIYEIFHNFSLKNKEYLYESTFSADRPIPKKIFINYKLKYFNIFIKFQNIYLKKIWSLIISKYWNTHLKWLRKYDLMYSLNKYKFNKQIFLPILSKILNKIIRKKIVYNIINLKSIAYNTDLFTNALALKLKRKKNFSIIWNMFSILNRAYLPVINTIKTSGFAPLKGCSEAAGIESLHSQAQNINLFLSAPHKYKDLKLISILNNTAASVYTYPFSLRRVAWLQDQVQDLDQNNFFAGPAYPEPKVMDIPATHKLLGDCSNTKQIHNTIYNSIGYKNMRGIRLEIKGRLTKRYRADRSVYSLKWKGGLKNVDSSLKGLSSVLFRGNSNSNVSYSIYNSKRRIGAFAVKGWISGGSSYSTMAAAA
;
A
#
# COMPACT_ATOMS: atom_id res chain seq x y z
N MET A 1 -40.99 -6.28 81.10
CA MET A 1 -39.54 -6.27 80.83
C MET A 1 -39.16 -7.52 80.06
N ASN A 2 -38.92 -7.40 78.76
CA ASN A 2 -37.69 -7.89 78.13
C ASN A 2 -37.62 -7.45 76.67
N LYS A 3 -36.46 -6.91 76.34
CA LYS A 3 -36.11 -6.09 75.19
C LYS A 3 -36.42 -6.76 73.86
N GLU A 4 -37.02 -5.96 72.98
CA GLU A 4 -36.87 -6.05 71.53
C GLU A 4 -35.39 -6.27 71.19
N SER A 5 -35.07 -7.43 70.62
CA SER A 5 -33.83 -7.60 69.89
C SER A 5 -34.16 -7.37 68.42
N CYS A 6 -33.82 -6.19 67.92
CA CYS A 6 -33.77 -5.87 66.50
C CYS A 6 -32.77 -6.82 65.82
N ILE A 7 -33.20 -8.03 65.50
CA ILE A 7 -32.49 -8.93 64.60
C ILE A 7 -32.71 -8.36 63.20
N HIS A 8 -31.69 -7.69 62.66
CA HIS A 8 -31.60 -7.38 61.24
C HIS A 8 -31.79 -8.69 60.46
N HIS A 9 -33.02 -8.97 60.02
CA HIS A 9 -33.32 -10.01 59.04
C HIS A 9 -32.62 -9.62 57.74
N LYS A 10 -31.36 -10.05 57.60
CA LYS A 10 -30.69 -10.08 56.31
C LYS A 10 -31.49 -11.07 55.47
N THR A 11 -32.44 -10.56 54.70
CA THR A 11 -33.25 -11.33 53.74
C THR A 11 -32.29 -11.99 52.76
N LYS A 12 -31.85 -13.20 53.09
CA LYS A 12 -31.03 -14.04 52.23
C LYS A 12 -31.88 -14.35 51.00
N MET A 13 -31.61 -13.66 49.89
CA MET A 13 -32.32 -13.92 48.64
C MET A 13 -32.08 -15.38 48.24
N LYS A 14 -33.13 -16.21 48.32
CA LYS A 14 -33.06 -17.65 48.03
C LYS A 14 -32.47 -17.96 46.65
N ILE A 15 -32.79 -17.11 45.67
CA ILE A 15 -32.26 -17.21 44.30
C ILE A 15 -30.74 -17.02 44.25
N PHE A 16 -30.20 -16.11 45.05
CA PHE A 16 -28.75 -15.86 45.11
C PHE A 16 -28.01 -17.04 45.73
N ASN A 17 -28.51 -17.60 46.83
CA ASN A 17 -27.89 -18.75 47.49
C ASN A 17 -27.96 -20.03 46.64
N ASN A 18 -29.05 -20.24 45.91
CA ASN A 18 -29.15 -21.38 45.00
C ASN A 18 -28.10 -21.32 43.88
N ASN A 19 -27.77 -20.12 43.38
CA ASN A 19 -26.72 -19.95 42.39
C ASN A 19 -25.30 -20.13 42.95
N LEU A 20 -25.09 -19.86 44.26
CA LEU A 20 -23.81 -20.08 44.94
C LEU A 20 -23.49 -21.56 45.16
N ASN A 21 -24.52 -22.41 45.27
CA ASN A 21 -24.36 -23.85 45.48
C ASN A 21 -23.91 -24.62 44.21
N ASN A 22 -23.63 -23.93 43.10
CA ASN A 22 -23.16 -24.56 41.87
C ASN A 22 -21.68 -24.93 41.97
N ASN A 23 -21.37 -26.24 41.95
CA ASN A 23 -20.01 -26.73 42.06
C ASN A 23 -19.16 -26.44 40.81
N SER A 24 -18.01 -25.79 41.00
CA SER A 24 -17.01 -25.61 39.94
C SER A 24 -15.92 -26.69 40.02
N LYS A 25 -15.38 -27.10 38.86
CA LYS A 25 -14.26 -28.06 38.80
C LYS A 25 -12.95 -27.35 39.16
N THR A 26 -12.19 -27.92 40.10
CA THR A 26 -10.87 -27.40 40.49
C THR A 26 -9.83 -27.66 39.39
N ILE A 27 -9.06 -26.62 39.02
CA ILE A 27 -8.01 -26.74 38.00
C ILE A 27 -6.76 -27.31 38.65
N ALA A 28 -6.52 -28.60 38.45
CA ALA A 28 -5.26 -29.23 38.85
C ALA A 28 -4.12 -28.73 37.94
N LEU A 29 -3.28 -27.82 38.44
CA LEU A 29 -2.10 -27.28 37.75
C LEU A 29 -0.99 -28.34 37.63
N ARG A 30 -1.24 -29.38 36.83
CA ARG A 30 -0.35 -30.53 36.64
C ARG A 30 0.84 -30.17 35.75
N LYS A 31 2.02 -30.68 36.12
CA LYS A 31 3.24 -30.62 35.29
C LYS A 31 3.08 -31.50 34.05
N LYS A 32 3.67 -31.07 32.92
CA LYS A 32 3.68 -31.89 31.70
C LYS A 32 4.65 -33.07 31.87
N ARG A 33 4.15 -34.30 31.75
CA ARG A 33 4.95 -35.53 31.91
C ARG A 33 5.67 -36.00 30.63
N GLY A 34 5.34 -35.44 29.45
CA GLY A 34 5.96 -35.81 28.18
C GLY A 34 6.46 -34.61 27.37
N ASP A 35 7.41 -34.86 26.48
CA ASP A 35 7.93 -33.84 25.59
C ASP A 35 6.86 -33.48 24.54
N THR A 36 6.64 -32.17 24.39
CA THR A 36 5.68 -31.66 23.41
C THR A 36 6.40 -31.39 22.10
N GLY A 37 5.83 -31.80 20.98
CA GLY A 37 6.35 -31.42 19.66
C GLY A 37 6.03 -29.96 19.32
N LYS A 38 6.71 -29.43 18.29
CA LYS A 38 6.35 -28.11 17.74
C LYS A 38 4.94 -28.14 17.17
N ILE A 39 4.17 -27.08 17.43
CA ILE A 39 2.82 -26.92 16.88
C ILE A 39 2.93 -26.79 15.36
N LYS A 40 1.99 -27.42 14.65
CA LYS A 40 1.88 -27.30 13.19
C LYS A 40 1.67 -25.84 12.77
N TYR A 41 2.13 -25.50 11.57
CA TYR A 41 1.88 -24.18 11.00
C TYR A 41 0.37 -23.97 10.77
N LEU A 42 -0.16 -22.89 11.35
CA LEU A 42 -1.56 -22.50 11.18
C LEU A 42 -1.66 -21.42 10.10
N PRO A 43 -2.15 -21.75 8.90
CA PRO A 43 -2.38 -20.76 7.86
C PRO A 43 -3.49 -19.80 8.29
N SER A 44 -3.53 -18.61 7.69
CA SER A 44 -4.57 -17.63 8.03
C SER A 44 -5.96 -18.17 7.72
N PHE A 45 -6.82 -18.22 8.75
CA PHE A 45 -8.24 -18.60 8.63
C PHE A 45 -8.99 -17.77 7.58
N SER A 46 -8.51 -16.56 7.30
CA SER A 46 -9.11 -15.67 6.29
C SER A 46 -8.99 -16.15 4.86
N LYS A 47 -8.14 -17.14 4.58
CA LYS A 47 -7.95 -17.70 3.24
C LYS A 47 -8.87 -18.87 2.92
N GLU A 48 -9.49 -19.46 3.93
CA GLU A 48 -10.38 -20.59 3.75
C GLU A 48 -11.70 -20.17 3.09
N TRP A 49 -12.31 -19.09 3.58
CA TRP A 49 -13.58 -18.55 3.08
C TRP A 49 -13.41 -17.13 2.58
N LYS A 50 -14.01 -16.81 1.42
CA LYS A 50 -13.99 -15.44 0.87
C LYS A 50 -14.74 -14.45 1.76
N ASN A 51 -15.77 -14.91 2.46
CA ASN A 51 -16.49 -14.14 3.46
C ASN A 51 -16.26 -14.79 4.82
N ILE A 52 -15.59 -14.06 5.72
CA ILE A 52 -15.43 -14.47 7.12
C ILE A 52 -16.59 -13.87 7.89
N ILE A 53 -17.53 -14.71 8.29
CA ILE A 53 -18.73 -14.27 8.99
C ILE A 53 -19.24 -15.38 9.88
N TYR A 54 -19.72 -15.01 11.05
CA TYR A 54 -20.55 -15.83 11.90
C TYR A 54 -21.69 -14.97 12.40
N CYS A 55 -22.92 -15.49 12.32
CA CYS A 55 -24.13 -14.83 12.79
C CYS A 55 -25.05 -15.87 13.43
N TYR A 56 -25.68 -15.50 14.55
CA TYR A 56 -26.70 -16.32 15.20
C TYR A 56 -27.90 -16.50 14.28
N ASN A 57 -28.47 -15.40 13.77
CA ASN A 57 -29.54 -15.45 12.79
C ASN A 57 -29.04 -15.92 11.41
N LYS A 58 -29.40 -17.14 11.02
CA LYS A 58 -28.98 -17.77 9.75
C LYS A 58 -29.58 -17.09 8.51
N ASN A 59 -30.71 -16.39 8.62
CA ASN A 59 -31.31 -15.68 7.48
C ASN A 59 -30.39 -14.58 6.92
N SER A 60 -29.54 -14.00 7.76
CA SER A 60 -28.55 -13.00 7.35
C SER A 60 -27.44 -13.58 6.45
N LEU A 61 -27.21 -14.91 6.50
CA LEU A 61 -26.14 -15.58 5.78
C LEU A 61 -26.56 -16.00 4.36
N LYS A 62 -27.86 -16.23 4.13
CA LYS A 62 -28.39 -16.79 2.88
C LYS A 62 -28.02 -15.96 1.64
N ASN A 63 -28.05 -14.64 1.75
CA ASN A 63 -27.82 -13.73 0.61
C ASN A 63 -26.35 -13.45 0.31
N ILE A 64 -25.42 -13.92 1.14
CA ILE A 64 -23.99 -13.60 1.05
C ILE A 64 -23.36 -14.04 -0.28
N PRO A 65 -23.61 -15.25 -0.82
CA PRO A 65 -23.01 -15.66 -2.08
C PRO A 65 -23.40 -14.76 -3.26
N VAL A 66 -24.69 -14.43 -3.38
CA VAL A 66 -25.22 -13.53 -4.43
C VAL A 66 -24.65 -12.12 -4.28
N ASN A 67 -24.66 -11.60 -3.05
CA ASN A 67 -24.09 -10.31 -2.72
C ASN A 67 -22.60 -10.23 -3.09
N ASN A 68 -21.83 -11.29 -2.83
CA ASN A 68 -20.41 -11.34 -3.17
C ASN A 68 -20.17 -11.21 -4.69
N VAL A 69 -20.99 -11.87 -5.52
CA VAL A 69 -20.91 -11.73 -6.99
C VAL A 69 -21.19 -10.28 -7.42
N ASN A 70 -22.21 -9.65 -6.84
CA ASN A 70 -22.59 -8.27 -7.14
C ASN A 70 -21.53 -7.27 -6.70
N ILE A 71 -21.01 -7.40 -5.48
CA ILE A 71 -19.91 -6.61 -4.93
C ILE A 71 -18.69 -6.70 -5.85
N ASN A 72 -18.31 -7.90 -6.28
CA ASN A 72 -17.18 -8.09 -7.19
C ASN A 72 -17.38 -7.42 -8.55
N LYS A 73 -18.61 -7.43 -9.11
CA LYS A 73 -18.93 -6.71 -10.36
C LYS A 73 -18.82 -5.19 -10.17
N ILE A 74 -19.35 -4.66 -9.06
CA ILE A 74 -19.30 -3.22 -8.73
C ILE A 74 -17.84 -2.77 -8.57
N ILE A 75 -17.05 -3.49 -7.78
CA ILE A 75 -15.62 -3.20 -7.57
C ILE A 75 -14.85 -3.25 -8.89
N LYS A 76 -15.06 -4.28 -9.72
CA LYS A 76 -14.46 -4.36 -11.06
C LYS A 76 -14.87 -3.17 -11.94
N SER A 77 -16.11 -2.70 -11.85
CA SER A 77 -16.58 -1.52 -12.60
C SER A 77 -15.90 -0.24 -12.11
N TYR A 78 -15.85 -0.03 -10.79
CA TYR A 78 -15.21 1.12 -10.15
C TYR A 78 -13.75 1.31 -10.58
N PHE A 79 -12.94 0.26 -10.54
CA PHE A 79 -11.54 0.39 -10.97
C PHE A 79 -11.38 0.62 -12.48
N ASN A 80 -12.41 0.34 -13.29
CA ASN A 80 -12.46 0.66 -14.72
C ASN A 80 -12.95 2.10 -15.04
N LEU A 81 -13.33 2.92 -14.04
CA LEU A 81 -13.80 4.30 -14.23
C LEU A 81 -12.85 5.14 -15.07
N TYR A 82 -13.39 5.82 -16.10
CA TYR A 82 -12.66 6.70 -17.04
C TYR A 82 -13.36 8.05 -17.21
N PHE A 83 -12.63 9.03 -17.73
CA PHE A 83 -13.22 10.28 -18.20
C PHE A 83 -14.16 10.02 -19.40
N LYS A 84 -15.37 10.57 -19.32
CA LYS A 84 -16.41 10.45 -20.35
C LYS A 84 -16.18 11.38 -21.54
N ASN A 85 -15.55 12.54 -21.35
CA ASN A 85 -15.46 13.57 -22.39
C ASN A 85 -14.04 13.71 -22.97
N HIS A 86 -13.94 13.90 -24.30
CA HIS A 86 -12.70 14.21 -25.01
C HIS A 86 -12.08 15.54 -24.55
N LYS A 87 -12.87 16.46 -23.97
CA LYS A 87 -12.39 17.73 -23.39
C LYS A 87 -11.25 17.52 -22.37
N PHE A 88 -11.30 16.43 -21.60
CA PHE A 88 -10.30 16.13 -20.56
C PHE A 88 -9.14 15.25 -21.06
N VAL A 89 -9.38 14.44 -22.09
CA VAL A 89 -8.40 13.45 -22.59
C VAL A 89 -7.68 13.93 -23.86
N GLY A 90 -8.15 15.00 -24.49
CA GLY A 90 -7.52 15.64 -25.64
C GLY A 90 -7.43 14.78 -26.92
N SER A 91 -8.04 13.59 -26.97
CA SER A 91 -8.06 12.72 -28.15
C SER A 91 -9.35 12.89 -28.95
N LYS A 92 -9.24 13.09 -30.28
CA LYS A 92 -10.39 13.11 -31.20
C LYS A 92 -11.23 11.81 -31.15
N LYS A 93 -10.61 10.67 -30.79
CA LYS A 93 -11.29 9.36 -30.63
C LYS A 93 -11.63 9.08 -29.15
N PHE A 94 -12.92 9.07 -28.82
CA PHE A 94 -13.42 8.69 -27.50
C PHE A 94 -13.27 7.18 -27.23
N ILE A 95 -12.83 6.81 -26.02
CA ILE A 95 -12.75 5.40 -25.61
C ILE A 95 -14.01 5.03 -24.84
N LEU A 96 -14.91 4.31 -25.49
CA LEU A 96 -16.09 3.71 -24.85
C LEU A 96 -15.68 2.84 -23.65
N LEU A 97 -16.41 2.96 -22.54
CA LEU A 97 -16.20 2.15 -21.33
C LEU A 97 -16.23 0.64 -21.64
N LYS A 98 -17.07 0.21 -22.60
CA LYS A 98 -17.14 -1.18 -23.10
C LYS A 98 -15.81 -1.65 -23.70
N ARG A 99 -15.11 -0.78 -24.44
CA ARG A 99 -13.79 -1.09 -25.04
C ARG A 99 -12.69 -1.13 -23.98
N ARG A 100 -12.75 -0.26 -22.98
CA ARG A 100 -11.74 -0.19 -21.90
C ARG A 100 -11.62 -1.49 -21.11
N ARG A 101 -12.72 -2.23 -20.93
CA ARG A 101 -12.71 -3.54 -20.25
C ARG A 101 -11.79 -4.57 -20.92
N ASN A 102 -11.46 -4.39 -22.21
CA ASN A 102 -10.58 -5.28 -22.97
C ASN A 102 -9.10 -4.83 -22.94
N PHE A 103 -8.76 -3.71 -22.28
CA PHE A 103 -7.39 -3.22 -22.24
C PHE A 103 -6.52 -4.06 -21.30
N LEU A 104 -5.32 -4.40 -21.75
CA LEU A 104 -4.32 -5.13 -20.96
C LEU A 104 -3.58 -4.24 -19.96
N ARG A 105 -3.53 -2.93 -20.23
CA ARG A 105 -2.78 -1.91 -19.47
C ARG A 105 -3.76 -1.12 -18.58
N ARG A 106 -4.39 -1.81 -17.64
CA ARG A 106 -5.37 -1.27 -16.68
C ARG A 106 -5.03 -1.68 -15.26
N ILE A 107 -5.80 -1.19 -14.29
CA ILE A 107 -5.80 -1.72 -12.92
C ILE A 107 -6.46 -3.10 -12.94
N TYR A 108 -5.72 -4.13 -12.52
CA TYR A 108 -6.28 -5.45 -12.26
C TYR A 108 -6.68 -5.56 -10.79
N VAL A 109 -7.81 -6.21 -10.53
CA VAL A 109 -8.39 -6.36 -9.19
C VAL A 109 -8.87 -7.80 -9.04
N SER A 110 -8.53 -8.41 -7.91
CA SER A 110 -8.92 -9.77 -7.51
C SER A 110 -10.36 -9.79 -7.00
N ASN A 111 -10.90 -10.97 -6.74
CA ASN A 111 -12.18 -11.06 -6.04
C ASN A 111 -11.99 -10.65 -4.57
N ALA A 112 -12.97 -9.92 -4.04
CA ALA A 112 -12.96 -9.38 -2.69
C ALA A 112 -12.94 -10.49 -1.63
N GLU A 113 -12.14 -10.27 -0.58
CA GLU A 113 -12.18 -11.03 0.66
C GLU A 113 -12.79 -10.15 1.75
N ILE A 114 -13.94 -10.53 2.30
CA ILE A 114 -14.72 -9.69 3.20
C ILE A 114 -14.68 -10.29 4.60
N LYS A 115 -14.20 -9.53 5.58
CA LYS A 115 -14.31 -9.88 6.99
C LYS A 115 -15.46 -9.11 7.61
N HIS A 116 -16.48 -9.82 8.07
CA HIS A 116 -17.64 -9.22 8.70
C HIS A 116 -17.45 -9.17 10.21
N THR A 117 -17.74 -8.01 10.79
CA THR A 117 -18.02 -7.84 12.22
C THR A 117 -19.47 -7.40 12.36
N ASN A 118 -19.98 -7.24 13.59
CA ASN A 118 -21.32 -6.72 13.80
C ASN A 118 -21.47 -5.31 13.20
N ASN A 119 -20.46 -4.45 13.39
CA ASN A 119 -20.56 -3.02 13.07
C ASN A 119 -19.97 -2.67 11.70
N LYS A 120 -18.89 -3.36 11.28
CA LYS A 120 -18.13 -3.04 10.06
C LYS A 120 -17.83 -4.26 9.19
N ALA A 121 -17.62 -4.02 7.90
CA ALA A 121 -17.11 -4.98 6.94
C ALA A 121 -15.75 -4.53 6.40
N ILE A 122 -14.73 -5.36 6.58
CA ILE A 122 -13.36 -5.09 6.10
C ILE A 122 -13.20 -5.80 4.76
N ILE A 123 -13.12 -5.02 3.69
CA ILE A 123 -12.96 -5.53 2.32
C ILE A 123 -11.48 -5.51 1.96
N THR A 124 -10.88 -6.69 1.80
CA THR A 124 -9.51 -6.87 1.33
C THR A 124 -9.49 -7.09 -0.19
N LEU A 125 -8.64 -6.32 -0.89
CA LEU A 125 -8.52 -6.36 -2.36
C LEU A 125 -7.05 -6.41 -2.76
N TYR A 126 -6.67 -7.43 -3.53
CA TYR A 126 -5.38 -7.44 -4.21
C TYR A 126 -5.48 -6.77 -5.57
N THR A 127 -4.57 -5.82 -5.82
CA THR A 127 -4.56 -5.01 -7.04
C THR A 127 -3.19 -5.01 -7.70
N VAL A 128 -3.16 -4.89 -9.02
CA VAL A 128 -1.93 -4.62 -9.79
C VAL A 128 -2.20 -3.44 -10.70
N ASN A 129 -1.54 -2.32 -10.41
CA ASN A 129 -1.72 -1.08 -11.14
C ASN A 129 -0.71 -0.94 -12.29
N ARG A 130 -1.04 -1.50 -13.46
CA ARG A 130 -0.20 -1.33 -14.67
C ARG A 130 -0.37 0.02 -15.35
N GLU A 131 -1.50 0.66 -15.11
CA GLU A 131 -1.85 1.93 -15.74
C GLU A 131 -1.00 3.07 -15.16
N SER A 132 -0.81 3.12 -13.83
CA SER A 132 -0.04 4.16 -13.17
C SER A 132 1.40 4.24 -13.66
N LEU A 133 2.10 3.12 -13.80
CA LEU A 133 3.48 3.08 -14.27
C LEU A 133 3.64 3.69 -15.67
N ILE A 134 2.70 3.40 -16.57
CA ILE A 134 2.72 3.90 -17.94
C ILE A 134 2.39 5.39 -17.97
N LEU A 135 1.37 5.81 -17.22
CA LEU A 135 0.98 7.21 -17.14
C LEU A 135 2.07 8.08 -16.52
N LYS A 136 2.67 7.62 -15.42
CA LYS A 136 3.79 8.29 -14.73
C LYS A 136 4.96 8.53 -15.69
N LYS A 137 5.40 7.51 -16.43
CA LYS A 137 6.49 7.65 -17.42
C LYS A 137 6.15 8.65 -18.53
N LYS A 138 4.92 8.61 -19.05
CA LYS A 138 4.46 9.53 -20.10
C LYS A 138 4.36 10.97 -19.59
N TYR A 139 3.82 11.14 -18.38
CA TYR A 139 3.74 12.43 -17.71
C TYR A 139 5.13 13.05 -17.55
N PHE A 140 6.10 12.33 -16.95
CA PHE A 140 7.45 12.87 -16.78
C PHE A 140 8.15 13.20 -18.09
N LYS A 141 8.01 12.36 -19.13
CA LYS A 141 8.59 12.65 -20.45
C LYS A 141 8.04 13.95 -21.04
N ILE A 142 6.74 14.19 -20.89
CA ILE A 142 6.11 15.41 -21.42
C ILE A 142 6.44 16.59 -20.53
N ASN A 143 6.40 16.44 -19.21
CA ASN A 143 6.74 17.50 -18.26
C ASN A 143 8.18 17.99 -18.47
N LYS A 144 9.14 17.07 -18.66
CA LYS A 144 10.53 17.43 -18.97
C LYS A 144 10.62 18.23 -20.28
N LYS A 145 9.96 17.78 -21.35
CA LYS A 145 9.89 18.50 -22.63
C LYS A 145 9.22 19.87 -22.49
N VAL A 146 8.16 19.94 -21.69
CA VAL A 146 7.44 21.20 -21.42
C VAL A 146 8.35 22.17 -20.71
N ASN A 147 9.02 21.74 -19.64
CA ASN A 147 9.90 22.61 -18.88
C ASN A 147 11.11 23.08 -19.69
N GLN A 148 11.79 22.18 -20.40
CA GLN A 148 12.95 22.53 -21.24
C GLN A 148 12.54 23.50 -22.37
N ASN A 149 11.52 23.13 -23.15
CA ASN A 149 11.11 23.95 -24.30
C ASN A 149 10.48 25.29 -23.90
N LEU A 150 9.79 25.38 -22.75
CA LEU A 150 9.24 26.65 -22.26
C LEU A 150 10.36 27.60 -21.84
N ILE A 151 11.37 27.09 -21.12
CA ILE A 151 12.52 27.89 -20.69
C ILE A 151 13.35 28.33 -21.91
N GLU A 152 13.66 27.42 -22.84
CA GLU A 152 14.40 27.75 -24.06
C GLU A 152 13.67 28.76 -24.94
N ARG A 153 12.35 28.63 -25.11
CA ARG A 153 11.55 29.60 -25.89
C ARG A 153 11.45 30.95 -25.20
N PHE A 154 11.33 30.96 -23.87
CA PHE A 154 11.36 32.19 -23.10
C PHE A 154 12.71 32.89 -23.27
N LEU A 155 13.82 32.16 -23.16
CA LEU A 155 15.17 32.69 -23.36
C LEU A 155 15.41 33.16 -24.80
N LEU A 156 14.93 32.43 -25.81
CA LEU A 156 15.00 32.83 -27.23
C LEU A 156 14.25 34.13 -27.49
N LEU A 157 12.98 34.22 -27.09
CA LEU A 157 12.17 35.43 -27.28
C LEU A 157 12.72 36.61 -26.48
N TYR A 158 13.23 36.36 -25.27
CA TYR A 158 13.89 37.39 -24.48
C TYR A 158 15.18 37.87 -25.18
N LYS A 159 16.03 36.95 -25.66
CA LYS A 159 17.25 37.27 -26.40
C LYS A 159 16.98 37.97 -27.73
N GLU A 160 16.03 37.51 -28.54
CA GLU A 160 15.65 38.15 -29.81
C GLU A 160 15.16 39.58 -29.56
N ASN A 161 14.29 39.77 -28.57
CA ASN A 161 13.79 41.10 -28.25
C ASN A 161 14.87 42.03 -27.65
N VAL A 162 15.85 41.50 -26.91
CA VAL A 162 17.01 42.28 -26.42
C VAL A 162 18.05 42.52 -27.52
N ALA A 163 18.29 41.56 -28.42
CA ALA A 163 19.20 41.69 -29.54
C ALA A 163 18.68 42.69 -30.59
N CYS A 164 17.36 42.78 -30.79
CA CYS A 164 16.75 43.85 -31.57
C CYS A 164 16.93 45.25 -30.93
N ILE A 165 17.27 45.35 -29.64
CA ILE A 165 17.66 46.62 -28.99
C ILE A 165 19.14 46.94 -29.32
N ASN A 166 20.01 45.92 -29.34
CA ASN A 166 21.46 46.13 -29.48
C ASN A 166 21.95 46.23 -30.94
N ASN A 167 21.31 45.52 -31.89
CA ASN A 167 21.72 45.51 -33.31
C ASN A 167 20.98 46.56 -34.17
N LYS A 168 20.13 47.39 -33.55
CA LYS A 168 19.56 48.61 -34.16
C LYS A 168 20.15 49.85 -33.49
N ALA A 169 21.46 49.86 -33.27
CA ALA A 169 22.16 51.05 -32.80
C ALA A 169 22.27 52.14 -33.88
N SER A 170 21.93 51.86 -35.14
CA SER A 170 21.94 52.85 -36.24
C SER A 170 20.57 53.36 -36.67
N ASP A 171 19.46 52.67 -36.35
CA ASP A 171 18.11 53.12 -36.70
C ASP A 171 17.21 53.14 -35.46
N GLN A 172 16.80 54.35 -35.07
CA GLN A 172 15.86 54.65 -33.98
C GLN A 172 14.50 53.98 -34.19
N SER A 173 14.36 52.67 -33.96
CA SER A 173 13.06 51.97 -33.95
C SER A 173 13.15 50.60 -33.28
N SER A 174 13.51 50.56 -31.99
CA SER A 174 13.11 49.41 -31.17
C SER A 174 11.66 49.61 -30.76
N ARG A 175 10.76 48.67 -31.13
CA ARG A 175 9.34 48.68 -30.75
C ARG A 175 9.11 48.88 -29.25
N ILE A 176 10.10 48.60 -28.42
CA ILE A 176 10.08 48.82 -26.97
C ILE A 176 10.28 50.31 -26.63
N TYR A 177 11.18 51.02 -27.33
CA TYR A 177 11.34 52.48 -27.20
C TYR A 177 10.09 53.23 -27.68
N GLU A 178 9.48 52.81 -28.78
CA GLU A 178 8.20 53.39 -29.24
C GLU A 178 7.06 53.12 -28.27
N ILE A 179 7.01 51.95 -27.63
CA ILE A 179 6.03 51.67 -26.57
C ILE A 179 6.33 52.52 -25.33
N PHE A 180 7.60 52.73 -24.98
CA PHE A 180 8.03 53.66 -23.91
C PHE A 180 7.59 55.10 -24.21
N HIS A 181 7.84 55.56 -25.44
CA HIS A 181 7.49 56.90 -25.88
C HIS A 181 5.97 57.08 -25.93
N ASN A 182 5.22 56.09 -26.41
CA ASN A 182 3.75 56.13 -26.46
C ASN A 182 3.07 55.96 -25.09
N PHE A 183 3.62 55.18 -24.15
CA PHE A 183 3.12 55.13 -22.77
C PHE A 183 3.42 56.42 -22.01
N SER A 184 4.60 56.99 -22.22
CA SER A 184 4.98 58.31 -21.69
C SER A 184 4.07 59.43 -22.24
N LEU A 185 3.75 59.39 -23.54
CA LEU A 185 2.89 60.38 -24.19
C LEU A 185 1.40 60.24 -23.83
N LYS A 186 0.89 59.01 -23.59
CA LYS A 186 -0.51 58.80 -23.16
C LYS A 186 -0.75 59.16 -21.69
N ASN A 187 0.25 58.99 -20.84
CA ASN A 187 0.20 59.43 -19.46
C ASN A 187 0.85 60.82 -19.36
N LYS A 188 0.12 61.87 -19.73
CA LYS A 188 0.53 63.29 -19.62
C LYS A 188 0.85 63.76 -18.18
N GLU A 189 1.09 62.87 -17.22
CA GLU A 189 1.41 63.18 -15.82
C GLU A 189 2.91 63.09 -15.48
N TYR A 190 3.79 62.72 -16.42
CA TYR A 190 5.23 62.57 -16.14
C TYR A 190 6.15 63.53 -16.90
N LEU A 191 5.59 64.53 -17.57
CA LEU A 191 6.35 65.71 -18.00
C LEU A 191 6.40 66.69 -16.82
N TYR A 192 7.25 66.39 -15.84
CA TYR A 192 7.67 67.41 -14.89
C TYR A 192 8.80 68.21 -15.55
N GLU A 193 8.44 69.42 -15.97
CA GLU A 193 9.27 70.60 -16.22
C GLU A 193 10.75 70.35 -16.53
N SER A 194 11.06 70.42 -17.82
CA SER A 194 12.35 70.86 -18.32
C SER A 194 12.58 72.33 -17.96
N THR A 195 12.93 72.60 -16.70
CA THR A 195 13.64 73.82 -16.29
C THR A 195 14.66 73.46 -15.21
N PHE A 196 15.65 72.64 -15.56
CA PHE A 196 16.85 72.46 -14.75
C PHE A 196 18.02 73.07 -15.50
N SER A 197 18.34 74.33 -15.17
CA SER A 197 19.56 75.01 -15.58
C SER A 197 20.78 74.22 -15.10
N ALA A 198 21.82 74.16 -15.93
CA ALA A 198 23.00 73.31 -15.76
C ALA A 198 23.88 73.62 -14.52
N ASP A 199 23.57 74.65 -13.75
CA ASP A 199 24.53 75.31 -12.84
C ASP A 199 24.31 75.08 -11.33
N ARG A 200 23.49 74.10 -10.90
CA ARG A 200 23.38 73.76 -9.45
C ARG A 200 23.52 72.26 -9.17
N PRO A 201 24.39 71.85 -8.22
CA PRO A 201 24.57 70.45 -7.86
C PRO A 201 23.31 69.91 -7.19
N ILE A 202 22.69 68.90 -7.80
CA ILE A 202 21.48 68.25 -7.28
C ILE A 202 21.81 67.59 -5.93
N PRO A 203 21.05 67.85 -4.85
CA PRO A 203 21.25 67.18 -3.57
C PRO A 203 21.16 65.67 -3.74
N LYS A 204 22.20 64.95 -3.28
CA LYS A 204 22.38 63.49 -3.48
C LYS A 204 21.12 62.68 -3.11
N LYS A 205 20.39 63.13 -2.07
CA LYS A 205 19.13 62.52 -1.60
C LYS A 205 17.98 62.62 -2.61
N ILE A 206 17.83 63.77 -3.29
CA ILE A 206 16.79 64.00 -4.30
C ILE A 206 17.09 63.17 -5.55
N PHE A 207 18.37 63.13 -5.97
CA PHE A 207 18.82 62.30 -7.08
C PHE A 207 18.59 60.81 -6.84
N ILE A 208 18.91 60.30 -5.65
CA ILE A 208 18.65 58.90 -5.27
C ILE A 208 17.15 58.60 -5.26
N ASN A 209 16.32 59.51 -4.73
CA ASN A 209 14.88 59.31 -4.68
C ASN A 209 14.26 59.29 -6.09
N TYR A 210 14.75 60.15 -6.99
CA TYR A 210 14.39 60.15 -8.41
C TYR A 210 14.79 58.83 -9.08
N LYS A 211 16.04 58.37 -8.87
CA LYS A 211 16.54 57.10 -9.40
C LYS A 211 15.73 55.90 -8.89
N LEU A 212 15.33 55.89 -7.63
CA LEU A 212 14.46 54.87 -7.04
C LEU A 212 13.04 54.90 -7.62
N LYS A 213 12.47 56.09 -7.86
CA LYS A 213 11.15 56.26 -8.47
C LYS A 213 11.13 55.74 -9.91
N TYR A 214 12.16 56.05 -10.70
CA TYR A 214 12.36 55.50 -12.03
C TYR A 214 12.61 54.00 -12.02
N PHE A 215 13.39 53.49 -11.07
CA PHE A 215 13.62 52.07 -10.90
C PHE A 215 12.32 51.29 -10.60
N ASN A 216 11.44 51.85 -9.76
CA ASN A 216 10.12 51.26 -9.48
C ASN A 216 9.22 51.23 -10.73
N ILE A 217 9.24 52.28 -11.54
CA ILE A 217 8.51 52.34 -12.82
C ILE A 217 9.07 51.30 -13.81
N PHE A 218 10.40 51.19 -13.89
CA PHE A 218 11.09 50.21 -14.70
C PHE A 218 10.71 48.77 -14.30
N ILE A 219 10.68 48.45 -13.00
CA ILE A 219 10.23 47.14 -12.49
C ILE A 219 8.78 46.86 -12.90
N LYS A 220 7.87 47.84 -12.75
CA LYS A 220 6.47 47.69 -13.18
C LYS A 220 6.37 47.39 -14.68
N PHE A 221 7.13 48.10 -15.50
CA PHE A 221 7.14 47.91 -16.94
C PHE A 221 7.73 46.56 -17.34
N GLN A 222 8.86 46.17 -16.74
CA GLN A 222 9.48 44.86 -16.95
C GLN A 222 8.51 43.73 -16.60
N ASN A 223 7.73 43.88 -15.53
CA ASN A 223 6.68 42.93 -15.16
C ASN A 223 5.54 42.85 -16.18
N ILE A 224 5.07 43.98 -16.73
CA ILE A 224 4.03 44.00 -17.78
C ILE A 224 4.53 43.32 -19.06
N TYR A 225 5.76 43.63 -19.45
CA TYR A 225 6.43 43.06 -20.61
C TYR A 225 6.60 41.54 -20.46
N LEU A 226 7.09 41.08 -19.31
CA LEU A 226 7.19 39.66 -18.99
C LEU A 226 5.83 38.97 -19.07
N LYS A 227 4.76 39.57 -18.49
CA LYS A 227 3.40 39.03 -18.58
C LYS A 227 2.93 38.86 -20.03
N LYS A 228 3.21 39.82 -20.91
CA LYS A 228 2.82 39.78 -22.33
C LYS A 228 3.60 38.73 -23.12
N ILE A 229 4.91 38.58 -22.87
CA ILE A 229 5.71 37.50 -23.48
C ILE A 229 5.21 36.14 -23.02
N TRP A 230 5.00 35.98 -21.71
CA TRP A 230 4.48 34.73 -21.16
C TRP A 230 3.11 34.39 -21.73
N SER A 231 2.20 35.36 -21.93
CA SER A 231 0.89 35.09 -22.52
C SER A 231 0.97 34.60 -23.98
N LEU A 232 1.86 35.18 -24.80
CA LEU A 232 2.14 34.75 -26.17
C LEU A 232 2.76 33.35 -26.24
N ILE A 233 3.74 33.07 -25.39
CA ILE A 233 4.37 31.74 -25.29
C ILE A 233 3.33 30.71 -24.87
N ILE A 234 2.59 31.00 -23.80
CA ILE A 234 1.60 30.08 -23.24
C ILE A 234 0.50 29.81 -24.25
N SER A 235 -0.08 30.82 -24.89
CA SER A 235 -1.19 30.64 -25.86
C SER A 235 -0.82 29.72 -27.04
N LYS A 236 0.35 29.90 -27.67
CA LYS A 236 0.83 29.00 -28.74
C LYS A 236 1.16 27.61 -28.21
N TYR A 237 1.78 27.53 -27.03
CA TYR A 237 2.22 26.27 -26.43
C TYR A 237 1.06 25.45 -25.80
N TRP A 238 -0.04 26.13 -25.47
CA TRP A 238 -1.24 25.55 -24.85
C TRP A 238 -1.91 24.51 -25.73
N ASN A 239 -2.02 24.82 -27.03
CA ASN A 239 -2.76 24.01 -27.99
C ASN A 239 -2.09 22.67 -28.30
N THR A 240 -0.76 22.59 -28.14
CA THR A 240 0.02 21.38 -28.38
C THR A 240 0.38 20.72 -27.04
N HIS A 241 1.45 21.14 -26.39
CA HIS A 241 2.09 20.39 -25.30
C HIS A 241 1.35 20.45 -23.96
N LEU A 242 0.78 21.58 -23.56
CA LEU A 242 0.06 21.68 -22.27
C LEU A 242 -1.23 20.86 -22.28
N LYS A 243 -1.89 20.73 -23.43
CA LYS A 243 -3.03 19.81 -23.60
C LYS A 243 -2.64 18.35 -23.36
N TRP A 244 -1.49 17.92 -23.87
CA TRP A 244 -0.96 16.57 -23.61
C TRP A 244 -0.54 16.40 -22.14
N LEU A 245 0.09 17.42 -21.55
CA LEU A 245 0.47 17.42 -20.13
C LEU A 245 -0.78 17.26 -19.25
N ARG A 246 -1.79 18.12 -19.43
CA ARG A 246 -3.09 18.08 -18.75
C ARG A 246 -3.76 16.72 -18.89
N LYS A 247 -3.77 16.13 -20.09
CA LYS A 247 -4.32 14.79 -20.31
C LYS A 247 -3.67 13.75 -19.39
N TYR A 248 -2.34 13.67 -19.39
CA TYR A 248 -1.64 12.65 -18.62
C TYR A 248 -1.69 12.93 -17.13
N ASP A 249 -1.67 14.19 -16.73
CA ASP A 249 -1.86 14.61 -15.35
C ASP A 249 -3.25 14.20 -14.84
N LEU A 250 -4.33 14.54 -15.54
CA LEU A 250 -5.70 14.13 -15.19
C LEU A 250 -5.85 12.60 -15.16
N MET A 251 -5.30 11.89 -16.14
CA MET A 251 -5.35 10.42 -16.15
C MET A 251 -4.59 9.79 -14.98
N TYR A 252 -3.44 10.36 -14.63
CA TYR A 252 -2.61 9.91 -13.52
C TYR A 252 -3.26 10.23 -12.17
N SER A 253 -3.80 11.43 -12.00
CA SER A 253 -4.51 11.85 -10.79
C SER A 253 -5.76 11.01 -10.57
N LEU A 254 -6.59 10.77 -11.60
CA LEU A 254 -7.73 9.86 -11.51
C LEU A 254 -7.31 8.46 -11.04
N ASN A 255 -6.19 7.96 -11.55
CA ASN A 255 -5.67 6.66 -11.13
C ASN A 255 -5.25 6.66 -9.65
N LYS A 256 -4.59 7.72 -9.16
CA LYS A 256 -4.23 7.91 -7.75
C LYS A 256 -5.48 8.03 -6.86
N TYR A 257 -6.47 8.82 -7.27
CA TYR A 257 -7.69 9.07 -6.50
C TYR A 257 -8.55 7.83 -6.30
N LYS A 258 -8.53 6.85 -7.22
CA LYS A 258 -9.23 5.56 -7.03
C LYS A 258 -8.80 4.79 -5.77
N PHE A 259 -7.60 5.06 -5.25
CA PHE A 259 -7.09 4.45 -4.02
C PHE A 259 -7.17 5.40 -2.81
N ASN A 260 -7.58 6.65 -3.02
CA ASN A 260 -7.68 7.64 -1.95
C ASN A 260 -8.86 7.31 -1.02
N LYS A 261 -8.56 7.18 0.28
CA LYS A 261 -9.51 6.87 1.35
C LYS A 261 -10.58 7.96 1.57
N GLN A 262 -10.30 9.21 1.18
CA GLN A 262 -11.16 10.36 1.48
C GLN A 262 -12.12 10.73 0.34
N ILE A 263 -11.75 10.49 -0.94
CA ILE A 263 -12.50 11.05 -2.08
C ILE A 263 -13.32 9.97 -2.80
N PHE A 264 -12.68 9.05 -3.53
CA PHE A 264 -13.40 8.09 -4.38
C PHE A 264 -13.83 6.81 -3.63
N LEU A 265 -13.07 6.36 -2.62
CA LEU A 265 -13.45 5.19 -1.85
C LEU A 265 -14.75 5.38 -1.06
N PRO A 266 -15.06 6.55 -0.47
CA PRO A 266 -16.36 6.78 0.16
C PRO A 266 -17.54 6.70 -0.82
N ILE A 267 -17.36 7.10 -2.08
CA ILE A 267 -18.37 6.94 -3.13
C ILE A 267 -18.64 5.44 -3.38
N LEU A 268 -17.57 4.63 -3.46
CA LEU A 268 -17.70 3.17 -3.56
C LEU A 268 -18.38 2.58 -2.31
N SER A 269 -18.02 3.07 -1.12
CA SER A 269 -18.65 2.64 0.14
C SER A 269 -20.14 2.94 0.14
N LYS A 270 -20.58 4.12 -0.33
CA LYS A 270 -22.01 4.47 -0.40
C LYS A 270 -22.80 3.49 -1.28
N ILE A 271 -22.21 3.04 -2.39
CA ILE A 271 -22.82 2.05 -3.29
C ILE A 271 -22.85 0.66 -2.64
N LEU A 272 -21.73 0.22 -2.06
CA LEU A 272 -21.63 -1.11 -1.45
C LEU A 272 -22.41 -1.22 -0.14
N ASN A 273 -22.62 -0.11 0.58
CA ASN A 273 -23.38 -0.07 1.82
C ASN A 273 -24.85 -0.48 1.60
N LYS A 274 -25.41 -0.22 0.41
CA LYS A 274 -26.76 -0.69 0.04
C LYS A 274 -26.89 -2.22 0.09
N ILE A 275 -25.79 -2.94 -0.14
CA ILE A 275 -25.74 -4.40 -0.16
C ILE A 275 -25.33 -4.96 1.22
N ILE A 276 -24.28 -4.39 1.82
CA ILE A 276 -23.66 -4.93 3.04
C ILE A 276 -24.33 -4.42 4.33
N ARG A 277 -24.95 -3.22 4.29
CA ARG A 277 -25.61 -2.54 5.42
C ARG A 277 -24.72 -2.38 6.67
N LYS A 278 -23.42 -2.17 6.48
CA LYS A 278 -22.41 -1.99 7.55
C LYS A 278 -21.38 -0.98 7.12
N LYS A 279 -20.66 -0.39 8.08
CA LYS A 279 -19.53 0.52 7.78
C LYS A 279 -18.44 -0.24 7.02
N ILE A 280 -18.01 0.26 5.87
CA ILE A 280 -17.03 -0.41 5.01
C ILE A 280 -15.64 0.17 5.25
N VAL A 281 -14.67 -0.71 5.50
CA VAL A 281 -13.25 -0.36 5.61
C VAL A 281 -12.48 -1.13 4.53
N TYR A 282 -11.67 -0.42 3.75
CA TYR A 282 -10.89 -1.04 2.68
C TYR A 282 -9.47 -1.37 3.11
N ASN A 283 -9.03 -2.58 2.79
CA ASN A 283 -7.64 -3.03 2.86
C ASN A 283 -7.16 -3.35 1.43
N ILE A 284 -6.65 -2.34 0.73
CA ILE A 284 -6.20 -2.51 -0.66
C ILE A 284 -4.70 -2.80 -0.68
N ILE A 285 -4.34 -3.99 -1.13
CA ILE A 285 -2.97 -4.50 -1.22
C ILE A 285 -2.50 -4.35 -2.67
N ASN A 286 -1.40 -3.63 -2.89
CA ASN A 286 -0.79 -3.49 -4.21
C ASN A 286 0.29 -4.58 -4.40
N LEU A 287 0.12 -5.41 -5.43
CA LEU A 287 1.05 -6.48 -5.78
C LEU A 287 2.06 -6.02 -6.83
N LYS A 288 3.31 -6.50 -6.71
CA LYS A 288 4.38 -6.21 -7.68
C LYS A 288 4.13 -6.86 -9.05
N SER A 289 3.61 -8.09 -9.06
CA SER A 289 3.34 -8.87 -10.28
C SER A 289 1.92 -9.43 -10.28
N ILE A 290 1.38 -9.60 -11.49
CA ILE A 290 0.10 -10.31 -11.71
C ILE A 290 0.22 -11.78 -11.33
N ALA A 291 1.43 -12.35 -11.37
CA ALA A 291 1.67 -13.76 -11.07
C ALA A 291 1.46 -14.11 -9.59
N TYR A 292 1.43 -13.14 -8.65
CA TYR A 292 1.31 -13.44 -7.21
C TYR A 292 -0.14 -13.64 -6.73
N ASN A 293 -1.13 -13.59 -7.62
CA ASN A 293 -2.52 -13.84 -7.25
C ASN A 293 -3.27 -14.52 -8.41
N THR A 294 -4.02 -15.57 -8.08
CA THR A 294 -4.72 -16.40 -9.07
C THR A 294 -5.75 -15.66 -9.89
N ASP A 295 -6.63 -14.91 -9.23
CA ASP A 295 -7.70 -14.14 -9.87
C ASP A 295 -7.13 -13.12 -10.87
N LEU A 296 -5.97 -12.54 -10.57
CA LEU A 296 -5.35 -11.52 -11.41
C LEU A 296 -4.77 -12.12 -12.69
N PHE A 297 -4.05 -13.23 -12.60
CA PHE A 297 -3.41 -13.80 -13.79
C PHE A 297 -4.42 -14.52 -14.69
N THR A 298 -5.43 -15.21 -14.15
CA THR A 298 -6.46 -15.87 -14.97
C THR A 298 -7.25 -14.84 -15.76
N ASN A 299 -7.61 -13.72 -15.12
CA ASN A 299 -8.21 -12.56 -15.77
C ASN A 299 -7.28 -11.97 -16.84
N ALA A 300 -6.01 -11.74 -16.53
CA ALA A 300 -5.04 -11.20 -17.50
C ALA A 300 -4.84 -12.11 -18.72
N LEU A 301 -4.81 -13.43 -18.53
CA LEU A 301 -4.74 -14.41 -19.60
C LEU A 301 -6.01 -14.38 -20.45
N ALA A 302 -7.18 -14.43 -19.81
CA ALA A 302 -8.46 -14.41 -20.50
C ALA A 302 -8.64 -13.15 -21.38
N LEU A 303 -8.18 -11.98 -20.91
CA LEU A 303 -8.17 -10.75 -21.72
C LEU A 303 -7.25 -10.86 -22.94
N LYS A 304 -6.08 -11.53 -22.81
CA LYS A 304 -5.19 -11.78 -23.93
C LYS A 304 -5.85 -12.72 -24.96
N LEU A 305 -6.51 -13.78 -24.51
CA LEU A 305 -7.15 -14.75 -25.41
C LEU A 305 -8.39 -14.19 -26.12
N LYS A 306 -9.01 -13.16 -25.55
CA LYS A 306 -10.19 -12.50 -26.14
C LYS A 306 -9.87 -11.73 -27.43
N ARG A 307 -8.59 -11.41 -27.71
CA ARG A 307 -8.21 -10.59 -28.88
C ARG A 307 -8.51 -11.32 -30.21
N LYS A 308 -8.89 -10.54 -31.24
CA LYS A 308 -9.36 -11.06 -32.55
C LYS A 308 -8.21 -11.41 -33.51
N LYS A 309 -7.18 -10.56 -33.63
CA LYS A 309 -6.06 -10.71 -34.59
C LYS A 309 -4.79 -11.30 -33.93
N ASN A 310 -4.09 -12.17 -34.65
CA ASN A 310 -2.77 -12.77 -34.32
C ASN A 310 -2.65 -13.33 -32.91
N PHE A 311 -3.52 -14.28 -32.59
CA PHE A 311 -3.57 -14.92 -31.28
C PHE A 311 -2.98 -16.33 -31.34
N SER A 312 -1.95 -16.57 -30.53
CA SER A 312 -1.44 -17.90 -30.19
C SER A 312 -1.71 -18.20 -28.72
N ILE A 313 -2.33 -19.34 -28.44
CA ILE A 313 -2.68 -19.78 -27.08
C ILE A 313 -1.39 -20.00 -26.28
N ILE A 314 -0.45 -20.76 -26.86
CA ILE A 314 0.80 -21.20 -26.23
C ILE A 314 1.68 -20.00 -25.85
N TRP A 315 1.93 -19.08 -26.78
CA TRP A 315 2.73 -17.87 -26.51
C TRP A 315 2.10 -16.98 -25.44
N ASN A 316 0.76 -16.88 -25.41
CA ASN A 316 0.08 -16.12 -24.38
C ASN A 316 0.19 -16.78 -23.00
N MET A 317 0.17 -18.11 -22.90
CA MET A 317 0.44 -18.84 -21.64
C MET A 317 1.88 -18.58 -21.17
N PHE A 318 2.88 -18.79 -22.02
CA PHE A 318 4.28 -18.55 -21.66
C PHE A 318 4.56 -17.10 -21.26
N SER A 319 3.94 -16.13 -21.92
CA SER A 319 4.08 -14.71 -21.54
C SER A 319 3.56 -14.36 -20.14
N ILE A 320 2.78 -15.25 -19.51
CA ILE A 320 2.34 -15.13 -18.12
C ILE A 320 3.22 -15.99 -17.21
N LEU A 321 3.52 -17.24 -17.60
CA LEU A 321 4.40 -18.14 -16.84
C LEU A 321 5.78 -17.52 -16.64
N ASN A 322 6.33 -16.84 -17.64
CA ASN A 322 7.65 -16.20 -17.56
C ASN A 322 7.68 -14.99 -16.60
N ARG A 323 6.52 -14.54 -16.09
CA ARG A 323 6.43 -13.49 -15.06
C ARG A 323 6.40 -14.05 -13.64
N ALA A 324 6.27 -15.37 -13.50
CA ALA A 324 6.42 -16.07 -12.25
C ALA A 324 7.91 -16.31 -11.98
N TYR A 325 8.42 -15.63 -10.95
CA TYR A 325 9.73 -15.89 -10.41
C TYR A 325 9.63 -17.08 -9.46
N LEU A 326 10.44 -18.10 -9.71
CA LEU A 326 10.63 -19.24 -8.82
C LEU A 326 12.04 -19.12 -8.24
N PRO A 327 12.23 -19.30 -6.92
CA PRO A 327 13.55 -19.26 -6.34
C PRO A 327 14.37 -20.46 -6.82
N VAL A 328 15.70 -20.30 -6.84
CA VAL A 328 16.62 -21.42 -7.02
C VAL A 328 16.55 -22.28 -5.75
N ILE A 329 16.41 -23.60 -5.94
CA ILE A 329 16.17 -24.55 -4.86
C ILE A 329 17.09 -25.75 -5.05
N ASN A 330 17.76 -26.18 -3.97
CA ASN A 330 18.50 -27.44 -3.95
C ASN A 330 17.51 -28.60 -3.81
N THR A 331 17.32 -29.37 -4.88
CA THR A 331 16.33 -30.47 -4.95
C THR A 331 16.52 -31.47 -3.82
N ILE A 332 17.77 -31.93 -3.61
CA ILE A 332 18.15 -32.92 -2.59
C ILE A 332 17.75 -32.46 -1.18
N LYS A 333 18.11 -31.22 -0.80
CA LYS A 333 17.75 -30.66 0.51
C LYS A 333 16.23 -30.51 0.68
N THR A 334 15.49 -30.28 -0.40
CA THR A 334 14.03 -30.14 -0.34
C THR A 334 13.26 -31.45 -0.39
N SER A 335 13.86 -32.51 -0.95
CA SER A 335 13.31 -33.88 -0.92
C SER A 335 13.69 -34.65 0.33
N GLY A 336 14.69 -34.19 1.09
CA GLY A 336 15.08 -34.79 2.36
C GLY A 336 13.92 -34.80 3.37
N PHE A 337 13.67 -35.98 3.93
CA PHE A 337 12.72 -36.15 5.02
C PHE A 337 13.24 -35.41 6.27
N ALA A 338 12.35 -34.76 7.02
CA ALA A 338 12.76 -34.17 8.29
C ALA A 338 12.78 -35.27 9.34
N PRO A 339 13.93 -35.64 9.94
CA PRO A 339 13.94 -36.63 10.99
C PRO A 339 13.05 -36.13 12.13
N LEU A 340 12.15 -36.99 12.60
CA LEU A 340 11.46 -36.79 13.86
C LEU A 340 12.55 -36.81 14.93
N LYS A 341 12.94 -35.65 15.46
CA LYS A 341 13.82 -35.60 16.64
C LYS A 341 13.06 -36.22 17.81
N GLY A 342 13.14 -37.54 17.93
CA GLY A 342 13.19 -38.22 19.22
C GLY A 342 14.58 -37.97 19.82
N CYS A 343 14.63 -37.88 21.13
CA CYS A 343 15.81 -37.58 21.91
C CYS A 343 17.04 -38.42 21.51
N SER A 344 18.08 -37.76 21.02
CA SER A 344 19.46 -38.07 21.37
C SER A 344 20.28 -36.80 21.23
N GLU A 345 20.75 -36.29 22.37
CA GLU A 345 22.00 -35.53 22.40
C GLU A 345 23.10 -36.51 21.99
N ALA A 346 23.49 -36.47 20.73
CA ALA A 346 24.72 -37.09 20.28
C ALA A 346 25.33 -36.23 19.18
N ALA A 347 26.63 -36.01 19.35
CA ALA A 347 27.49 -35.05 18.69
C ALA A 347 27.46 -35.06 17.15
N GLY A 348 27.86 -33.92 16.58
CA GLY A 348 28.41 -33.86 15.23
C GLY A 348 27.53 -33.17 14.19
N ILE A 349 27.80 -31.89 13.98
CA ILE A 349 27.95 -31.17 12.71
C ILE A 349 27.65 -29.69 13.02
N GLU A 350 28.67 -29.04 13.58
CA GLU A 350 28.83 -27.60 13.51
C GLU A 350 29.20 -27.25 12.08
N SER A 351 28.28 -26.64 11.34
CA SER A 351 28.62 -25.58 10.38
C SER A 351 27.36 -24.94 9.82
N LEU A 352 27.33 -23.61 9.87
CA LEU A 352 26.35 -22.70 9.25
C LEU A 352 24.95 -22.62 9.88
N HIS A 353 24.85 -22.58 11.21
CA HIS A 353 23.56 -22.41 11.90
C HIS A 353 23.45 -21.25 12.93
N SER A 354 24.40 -20.32 12.98
CA SER A 354 24.45 -19.26 14.00
C SER A 354 23.27 -18.26 13.98
N GLN A 355 22.69 -17.94 12.81
CA GLN A 355 21.51 -17.06 12.75
C GLN A 355 20.17 -17.77 12.98
N ALA A 356 20.09 -19.09 12.79
CA ALA A 356 18.86 -19.85 13.02
C ALA A 356 18.71 -20.31 14.47
N GLN A 357 19.81 -20.42 15.22
CA GLN A 357 19.81 -20.79 16.63
C GLN A 357 19.15 -19.70 17.50
N ASN A 358 19.37 -18.42 17.20
CA ASN A 358 18.77 -17.30 17.97
C ASN A 358 17.23 -17.21 17.88
N ILE A 359 16.61 -17.67 16.79
CA ILE A 359 15.14 -17.68 16.63
C ILE A 359 14.53 -18.95 17.24
N ASN A 360 15.26 -20.07 17.19
CA ASN A 360 14.82 -21.31 17.83
C ASN A 360 14.79 -21.20 19.37
N LEU A 361 15.63 -20.34 19.98
CA LEU A 361 15.67 -20.14 21.43
C LEU A 361 14.43 -19.40 21.98
N PHE A 362 13.76 -18.56 21.19
CA PHE A 362 12.53 -17.86 21.60
C PHE A 362 11.27 -18.67 21.32
N LEU A 363 11.27 -19.51 20.28
CA LEU A 363 10.16 -20.42 19.97
C LEU A 363 10.17 -21.70 20.82
N SER A 364 11.21 -21.94 21.62
CA SER A 364 11.34 -23.08 22.54
C SER A 364 10.80 -22.82 23.94
N ALA A 365 10.19 -21.67 24.21
CA ALA A 365 9.60 -21.33 25.51
C ALA A 365 8.72 -22.45 26.14
N PRO A 366 7.84 -23.18 25.40
CA PRO A 366 7.08 -24.28 25.99
C PRO A 366 7.88 -25.58 26.19
N HIS A 367 9.09 -25.70 25.63
CA HIS A 367 10.01 -26.83 25.81
C HIS A 367 11.06 -26.57 26.89
N LYS A 368 11.37 -25.30 27.19
CA LYS A 368 12.34 -24.91 28.20
C LYS A 368 11.86 -25.22 29.63
N TYR A 369 10.55 -25.12 29.88
CA TYR A 369 9.98 -25.34 31.21
C TYR A 369 8.82 -26.35 31.17
N LYS A 370 8.99 -27.50 31.86
CA LYS A 370 7.95 -28.54 32.02
C LYS A 370 6.85 -28.14 33.02
N ASP A 371 7.18 -27.28 33.97
CA ASP A 371 6.24 -26.58 34.85
C ASP A 371 6.12 -25.12 34.39
N LEU A 372 4.89 -24.64 34.20
CA LEU A 372 4.60 -23.26 33.80
C LEU A 372 4.29 -22.36 35.01
N LYS A 373 4.26 -22.92 36.24
CA LYS A 373 4.07 -22.13 37.46
C LYS A 373 5.24 -21.19 37.65
N LEU A 374 4.98 -19.88 37.61
CA LEU A 374 6.00 -18.85 37.81
C LEU A 374 6.74 -19.04 39.13
N ILE A 375 6.02 -19.37 40.21
CA ILE A 375 6.61 -19.66 41.53
C ILE A 375 7.65 -20.79 41.43
N SER A 376 7.34 -21.88 40.70
CA SER A 376 8.28 -22.98 40.52
C SER A 376 9.49 -22.63 39.65
N ILE A 377 9.34 -21.69 38.71
CA ILE A 377 10.41 -21.25 37.81
C ILE A 377 11.34 -20.27 38.52
N LEU A 378 10.77 -19.33 39.28
CA LEU A 378 11.51 -18.29 40.00
C LEU A 378 12.22 -18.84 41.23
N ASN A 379 11.63 -19.82 41.91
CA ASN A 379 12.25 -20.49 43.07
C ASN A 379 13.28 -21.54 42.66
N ASN A 380 13.45 -21.81 41.36
CA ASN A 380 14.44 -22.77 40.88
C ASN A 380 15.81 -22.10 40.79
N THR A 381 16.72 -22.47 41.69
CA THR A 381 18.08 -21.89 41.84
C THR A 381 19.08 -22.30 40.76
N ALA A 382 18.66 -23.01 39.72
CA ALA A 382 19.53 -23.41 38.59
C ALA A 382 19.96 -22.22 37.69
N ALA A 383 19.60 -20.98 38.04
CA ALA A 383 19.94 -19.75 37.32
C ALA A 383 21.14 -18.98 37.93
N SER A 384 21.95 -19.60 38.81
CA SER A 384 23.20 -18.98 39.30
C SER A 384 24.36 -19.05 38.31
N VAL A 385 24.22 -19.77 37.19
CA VAL A 385 25.28 -19.89 36.16
C VAL A 385 24.69 -19.63 34.76
N TYR A 386 24.37 -18.38 34.47
CA TYR A 386 24.32 -17.89 33.09
C TYR A 386 24.93 -16.49 33.03
N THR A 387 26.11 -16.40 32.44
CA THR A 387 26.69 -15.14 31.96
C THR A 387 25.73 -14.51 30.97
N TYR A 388 25.15 -13.37 31.36
CA TYR A 388 24.32 -12.56 30.48
C TYR A 388 25.18 -12.01 29.33
N PRO A 389 24.75 -12.09 28.05
CA PRO A 389 25.33 -11.24 27.02
C PRO A 389 24.91 -9.80 27.30
N PHE A 390 25.84 -9.04 27.89
CA PHE A 390 25.66 -7.69 28.45
C PHE A 390 25.34 -6.58 27.42
N SER A 391 25.08 -6.89 26.16
CA SER A 391 25.09 -5.88 25.09
C SER A 391 23.72 -5.34 24.63
N LEU A 392 22.58 -5.81 25.16
CA LEU A 392 21.26 -5.38 24.67
C LEU A 392 20.29 -4.81 25.71
N ARG A 393 20.74 -4.57 26.95
CA ARG A 393 19.89 -4.03 28.01
C ARG A 393 20.45 -2.74 28.60
N ARG A 394 20.53 -1.68 27.79
CA ARG A 394 20.70 -0.33 28.33
C ARG A 394 19.33 0.17 28.83
N VAL A 395 18.99 -0.20 30.05
CA VAL A 395 18.04 0.58 30.85
C VAL A 395 18.87 1.69 31.47
N ALA A 396 18.62 2.92 31.05
CA ALA A 396 19.15 4.11 31.69
C ALA A 396 18.62 4.12 33.13
N TRP A 397 19.49 3.79 34.08
CA TRP A 397 19.33 4.22 35.46
C TRP A 397 20.18 5.48 35.60
N LEU A 398 19.51 6.62 35.74
CA LEU A 398 20.10 7.82 36.32
C LEU A 398 20.33 7.49 37.79
N GLN A 399 21.59 7.46 38.18
CA GLN A 399 22.02 7.30 39.55
C GLN A 399 21.75 8.61 40.29
N ASP A 400 20.99 8.51 41.38
CA ASP A 400 21.15 9.22 42.64
C ASP A 400 21.65 10.68 42.60
N GLN A 401 20.71 11.62 42.72
CA GLN A 401 20.87 12.77 43.61
C GLN A 401 19.54 13.08 44.29
N VAL A 402 19.29 12.44 45.42
CA VAL A 402 18.50 13.02 46.51
C VAL A 402 19.12 12.52 47.83
N GLN A 403 20.08 13.29 48.34
CA GLN A 403 20.30 13.42 49.78
C GLN A 403 19.52 14.66 50.22
N ASP A 404 18.73 14.45 51.26
CA ASP A 404 18.12 15.37 52.22
C ASP A 404 18.27 16.88 51.99
N LEU A 405 17.14 17.60 52.09
CA LEU A 405 16.98 18.76 52.98
C LEU A 405 15.51 19.26 52.94
N ASP A 406 14.85 19.03 54.06
CA ASP A 406 13.93 19.91 54.79
C ASP A 406 12.58 20.41 54.23
N GLN A 407 11.64 20.29 55.16
CA GLN A 407 10.30 20.85 55.21
C GLN A 407 10.33 22.38 55.41
N ASN A 408 9.17 22.98 55.10
CA ASN A 408 8.73 24.36 55.39
C ASN A 408 9.09 25.42 54.35
N ASN A 409 8.08 25.85 53.58
CA ASN A 409 7.44 27.14 53.87
C ASN A 409 6.15 27.38 53.09
N PHE A 410 5.19 27.92 53.83
CA PHE A 410 3.91 28.52 53.45
C PHE A 410 4.07 29.62 52.36
N PHE A 411 3.07 29.80 51.49
CA PHE A 411 2.26 31.03 51.32
C PHE A 411 1.36 30.99 50.08
N ALA A 412 0.28 31.78 50.14
CA ALA A 412 -0.97 31.74 49.41
C ALA A 412 -0.94 32.15 47.91
N GLY A 413 -2.06 31.86 47.22
CA GLY A 413 -2.28 32.03 45.76
C GLY A 413 -2.22 33.47 45.21
N PRO A 414 -2.47 33.67 43.88
CA PRO A 414 -3.84 33.56 43.35
C PRO A 414 -3.95 32.93 41.95
N ALA A 415 -5.21 32.86 41.47
CA ALA A 415 -5.68 32.27 40.23
C ALA A 415 -5.28 33.02 38.92
N TYR A 416 -5.61 32.38 37.79
CA TYR A 416 -5.58 32.76 36.35
C TYR A 416 -4.33 32.34 35.55
N PRO A 417 -4.43 32.07 34.22
CA PRO A 417 -5.54 31.56 33.40
C PRO A 417 -5.15 30.27 32.62
N GLU A 418 -6.12 29.60 31.99
CA GLU A 418 -5.93 28.39 31.17
C GLU A 418 -4.79 28.51 30.13
N PRO A 419 -3.88 27.51 30.00
CA PRO A 419 -2.88 27.53 28.96
C PRO A 419 -3.52 27.19 27.61
N LYS A 420 -3.42 28.17 26.70
CA LYS A 420 -3.65 28.03 25.26
C LYS A 420 -3.07 26.70 24.76
N VAL A 421 -3.87 25.96 23.99
CA VAL A 421 -3.46 24.75 23.26
C VAL A 421 -2.29 25.11 22.34
N MET A 422 -1.07 24.92 22.81
CA MET A 422 0.09 24.76 21.95
C MET A 422 -0.03 23.39 21.30
N ASP A 423 -0.12 23.36 19.98
CA ASP A 423 -0.07 22.14 19.18
C ASP A 423 1.17 21.32 19.58
N ILE A 424 0.97 20.25 20.34
CA ILE A 424 2.03 19.33 20.72
C ILE A 424 2.55 18.70 19.41
N PRO A 425 3.82 18.92 19.02
CA PRO A 425 4.39 18.22 17.87
C PRO A 425 4.43 16.73 18.22
N ALA A 426 3.59 15.96 17.52
CA ALA A 426 3.50 14.50 17.51
C ALA A 426 4.41 13.80 18.55
N THR A 427 3.84 13.44 19.71
CA THR A 427 4.47 12.68 20.81
C THR A 427 5.09 11.34 20.38
N HIS A 428 4.92 10.95 19.11
CA HIS A 428 5.58 9.82 18.48
C HIS A 428 7.11 9.97 18.32
N LYS A 429 7.69 11.15 18.56
CA LYS A 429 9.15 11.40 18.43
C LYS A 429 9.96 11.22 19.72
N LEU A 430 9.34 11.10 20.90
CA LEU A 430 10.05 10.94 22.18
C LEU A 430 10.38 9.48 22.53
N LEU A 431 9.67 8.52 21.92
CA LEU A 431 10.09 7.13 21.85
C LEU A 431 10.82 6.93 20.52
N GLY A 432 12.10 7.27 20.52
CA GLY A 432 12.96 7.22 19.34
C GLY A 432 12.94 5.87 18.63
N ASP A 433 13.48 5.89 17.41
CA ASP A 433 13.76 4.75 16.53
C ASP A 433 14.77 3.73 17.13
N CYS A 434 14.57 3.32 18.39
CA CYS A 434 15.44 2.47 19.19
C CYS A 434 15.09 0.97 19.08
N SER A 435 14.06 0.62 18.30
CA SER A 435 13.70 -0.78 18.07
C SER A 435 14.36 -1.27 16.78
N ASN A 436 15.08 -2.38 16.86
CA ASN A 436 15.72 -3.00 15.70
C ASN A 436 14.63 -3.60 14.78
N THR A 437 13.91 -2.73 14.06
CA THR A 437 12.76 -3.08 13.20
C THR A 437 13.12 -4.15 12.18
N LYS A 438 14.37 -4.20 11.74
CA LYS A 438 14.92 -5.26 10.87
C LYS A 438 14.83 -6.65 11.52
N GLN A 439 15.22 -6.79 12.78
CA GLN A 439 15.11 -8.06 13.50
C GLN A 439 13.65 -8.47 13.68
N ILE A 440 12.79 -7.53 14.06
CA ILE A 440 11.33 -7.77 14.20
C ILE A 440 10.72 -8.19 12.85
N HIS A 441 11.08 -7.53 11.76
CA HIS A 441 10.64 -7.92 10.43
C HIS A 441 11.14 -9.32 10.05
N ASN A 442 12.40 -9.65 10.36
CA ASN A 442 12.95 -10.97 10.08
C ASN A 442 12.26 -12.07 10.89
N THR A 443 11.97 -11.86 12.18
CA THR A 443 11.25 -12.84 13.00
C THR A 443 9.81 -13.03 12.50
N ILE A 444 9.11 -11.94 12.17
CA ILE A 444 7.76 -12.00 11.60
C ILE A 444 7.79 -12.71 10.24
N TYR A 445 8.66 -12.31 9.31
CA TYR A 445 8.71 -12.94 8.01
C TYR A 445 9.12 -14.40 8.10
N ASN A 446 10.03 -14.78 8.99
CA ASN A 446 10.44 -16.18 9.15
C ASN A 446 9.35 -17.07 9.73
N SER A 447 8.41 -16.52 10.51
CA SER A 447 7.26 -17.28 11.01
C SER A 447 6.13 -17.47 9.97
N ILE A 448 6.14 -16.72 8.87
CA ILE A 448 5.11 -16.82 7.82
C ILE A 448 5.47 -17.91 6.80
N GLY A 449 4.59 -18.90 6.63
CA GLY A 449 4.67 -19.91 5.59
C GLY A 449 4.22 -19.43 4.20
N TYR A 450 4.55 -20.20 3.16
CA TYR A 450 4.08 -19.99 1.77
C TYR A 450 4.45 -18.64 1.12
N LYS A 451 5.56 -18.02 1.56
CA LYS A 451 6.03 -16.71 1.06
C LYS A 451 6.48 -16.74 -0.40
N ASN A 452 7.30 -17.73 -0.75
CA ASN A 452 7.93 -17.82 -2.05
C ASN A 452 7.05 -18.62 -3.01
N MET A 453 6.97 -18.23 -4.27
CA MET A 453 6.22 -19.00 -5.27
C MET A 453 7.00 -20.27 -5.62
N ARG A 454 6.35 -21.43 -5.55
CA ARG A 454 6.96 -22.74 -5.90
C ARG A 454 6.52 -23.25 -7.26
N GLY A 455 5.29 -22.94 -7.64
CA GLY A 455 4.73 -23.44 -8.89
C GLY A 455 3.51 -22.67 -9.35
N ILE A 456 3.28 -22.73 -10.65
CA ILE A 456 2.13 -22.13 -11.33
C ILE A 456 1.67 -23.08 -12.44
N ARG A 457 0.35 -23.31 -12.51
CA ARG A 457 -0.29 -24.15 -13.56
C ARG A 457 -1.39 -23.35 -14.22
N LEU A 458 -1.47 -23.44 -15.55
CA LEU A 458 -2.45 -22.79 -16.39
C LEU A 458 -3.15 -23.82 -17.25
N GLU A 459 -4.47 -23.72 -17.29
CA GLU A 459 -5.32 -24.53 -18.17
C GLU A 459 -6.30 -23.63 -18.91
N ILE A 460 -6.47 -23.92 -20.19
CA ILE A 460 -7.39 -23.22 -21.04
C ILE A 460 -8.25 -24.26 -21.75
N LYS A 461 -9.57 -24.10 -21.71
CA LYS A 461 -10.52 -24.98 -22.40
C LYS A 461 -11.65 -24.18 -23.03
N GLY A 462 -12.02 -24.48 -24.28
CA GLY A 462 -13.23 -23.96 -24.94
C GLY A 462 -13.05 -23.62 -26.41
N ARG A 463 -13.98 -22.83 -26.98
CA ARG A 463 -13.98 -22.45 -28.40
C ARG A 463 -12.95 -21.34 -28.65
N LEU A 464 -11.73 -21.74 -29.03
CA LEU A 464 -10.58 -20.85 -29.24
C LEU A 464 -10.00 -20.92 -30.66
N THR A 465 -10.67 -21.57 -31.61
CA THR A 465 -10.27 -21.57 -33.02
C THR A 465 -10.30 -20.16 -33.64
N LYS A 466 -9.60 -19.95 -34.76
CA LYS A 466 -9.47 -18.61 -35.38
C LYS A 466 -10.64 -18.31 -36.33
N ARG A 467 -11.03 -19.30 -37.14
CA ARG A 467 -12.08 -19.22 -38.16
C ARG A 467 -13.46 -19.15 -37.49
N TYR A 468 -14.41 -18.50 -38.15
CA TYR A 468 -15.78 -18.43 -37.67
C TYR A 468 -16.55 -19.65 -38.20
N ARG A 469 -16.26 -20.82 -37.62
CA ARG A 469 -16.81 -22.12 -37.99
C ARG A 469 -17.23 -22.89 -36.73
N ALA A 470 -18.13 -23.84 -36.89
CA ALA A 470 -18.42 -24.85 -35.89
C ALA A 470 -17.27 -25.86 -35.80
N ASP A 471 -16.22 -25.51 -35.06
CA ASP A 471 -15.10 -26.41 -34.75
C ASP A 471 -15.19 -26.95 -33.32
N ARG A 472 -14.53 -28.10 -33.07
CA ARG A 472 -14.38 -28.71 -31.75
C ARG A 472 -13.60 -27.79 -30.77
N SER A 473 -13.81 -28.02 -29.48
CA SER A 473 -13.16 -27.23 -28.42
C SER A 473 -11.64 -27.47 -28.37
N VAL A 474 -10.88 -26.44 -28.01
CA VAL A 474 -9.42 -26.52 -27.82
C VAL A 474 -9.12 -26.63 -26.33
N TYR A 475 -8.19 -27.52 -26.00
CA TYR A 475 -7.61 -27.65 -24.66
C TYR A 475 -6.10 -27.40 -24.71
N SER A 476 -5.59 -26.63 -23.75
CA SER A 476 -4.16 -26.38 -23.63
C SER A 476 -3.77 -26.21 -22.16
N LEU A 477 -2.67 -26.85 -21.78
CA LEU A 477 -2.19 -26.91 -20.41
C LEU A 477 -0.67 -26.65 -20.40
N LYS A 478 -0.22 -25.77 -19.50
CA LYS A 478 1.19 -25.46 -19.27
C LYS A 478 1.41 -25.18 -17.79
N TRP A 479 2.54 -25.62 -17.25
CA TRP A 479 2.92 -25.38 -15.87
C TRP A 479 4.40 -25.00 -15.76
N LYS A 480 4.79 -24.44 -14.62
CA LYS A 480 6.17 -24.15 -14.24
C LYS A 480 6.30 -24.42 -12.73
N GLY A 481 7.24 -25.26 -12.32
CA GLY A 481 7.39 -25.67 -10.92
C GLY A 481 6.29 -26.65 -10.45
N GLY A 482 6.19 -26.87 -9.13
CA GLY A 482 5.33 -27.90 -8.53
C GLY A 482 4.25 -27.33 -7.60
N LEU A 483 3.08 -27.97 -7.56
CA LEU A 483 1.95 -27.57 -6.70
C LEU A 483 1.90 -28.29 -5.34
N LYS A 484 2.72 -29.32 -5.12
CA LYS A 484 2.76 -30.09 -3.88
C LYS A 484 3.18 -29.22 -2.68
N ASN A 485 2.65 -29.51 -1.50
CA ASN A 485 3.11 -28.93 -0.25
C ASN A 485 4.38 -29.66 0.22
N VAL A 486 5.55 -29.01 0.16
CA VAL A 486 6.85 -29.61 0.54
C VAL A 486 6.78 -30.18 1.95
N ASP A 487 6.22 -29.40 2.88
CA ASP A 487 6.34 -29.67 4.30
C ASP A 487 5.60 -30.94 4.68
N SER A 488 4.42 -31.18 4.11
CA SER A 488 3.69 -32.42 4.35
C SER A 488 4.14 -33.56 3.45
N SER A 489 4.35 -33.30 2.15
CA SER A 489 4.58 -34.39 1.20
C SER A 489 6.01 -34.94 1.20
N LEU A 490 6.99 -34.12 1.57
CA LEU A 490 8.41 -34.52 1.53
C LEU A 490 8.99 -34.62 2.94
N LYS A 491 8.67 -33.68 3.83
CA LYS A 491 9.18 -33.70 5.22
C LYS A 491 8.30 -34.49 6.20
N GLY A 492 7.08 -34.88 5.84
CA GLY A 492 6.15 -35.55 6.75
C GLY A 492 5.56 -34.65 7.85
N LEU A 493 5.69 -33.32 7.76
CA LEU A 493 5.10 -32.40 8.74
C LEU A 493 3.59 -32.33 8.58
N SER A 494 2.86 -32.28 9.70
CA SER A 494 1.41 -32.08 9.64
C SER A 494 1.07 -30.69 9.07
N SER A 495 0.07 -30.65 8.19
CA SER A 495 -0.38 -29.42 7.55
C SER A 495 -1.89 -29.27 7.62
N VAL A 496 -2.37 -28.03 7.67
CA VAL A 496 -3.80 -27.74 7.71
C VAL A 496 -4.35 -27.70 6.29
N LEU A 497 -5.44 -28.45 6.05
CA LEU A 497 -6.24 -28.37 4.84
C LEU A 497 -7.34 -27.34 5.01
N PHE A 498 -7.55 -26.50 4.01
CA PHE A 498 -8.71 -25.61 3.92
C PHE A 498 -9.93 -26.42 3.47
N ARG A 499 -11.09 -26.19 4.13
CA ARG A 499 -12.38 -26.85 3.82
C ARG A 499 -12.32 -28.38 3.85
N GLY A 500 -11.34 -28.95 4.54
CA GLY A 500 -11.12 -30.40 4.66
C GLY A 500 -10.43 -31.08 3.47
N ASN A 501 -10.31 -30.45 2.29
CA ASN A 501 -9.77 -31.11 1.09
C ASN A 501 -8.73 -30.31 0.30
N SER A 502 -8.58 -29.01 0.55
CA SER A 502 -7.74 -28.15 -0.28
C SER A 502 -6.45 -27.78 0.45
N ASN A 503 -5.31 -27.99 -0.20
CA ASN A 503 -4.01 -27.67 0.39
C ASN A 503 -3.88 -26.17 0.66
N SER A 504 -3.45 -25.80 1.87
CA SER A 504 -3.34 -24.40 2.28
C SER A 504 -2.27 -23.60 1.55
N ASN A 505 -1.31 -24.27 0.92
CA ASN A 505 -0.27 -23.65 0.11
C ASN A 505 -0.72 -23.36 -1.34
N VAL A 506 -1.84 -23.92 -1.81
CA VAL A 506 -2.33 -23.76 -3.18
C VAL A 506 -3.49 -22.79 -3.22
N SER A 507 -3.42 -21.83 -4.13
CA SER A 507 -4.54 -20.99 -4.52
C SER A 507 -5.05 -21.40 -5.89
N TYR A 508 -6.36 -21.33 -6.08
CA TYR A 508 -7.05 -21.66 -7.33
C TYR A 508 -7.95 -20.51 -7.78
N SER A 509 -8.09 -20.32 -9.10
CA SER A 509 -9.15 -19.47 -9.66
C SER A 509 -9.55 -19.96 -11.06
N ILE A 510 -10.76 -19.57 -11.46
CA ILE A 510 -11.27 -19.76 -12.82
C ILE A 510 -11.84 -18.44 -13.34
N TYR A 511 -11.56 -18.14 -14.61
CA TYR A 511 -12.10 -16.98 -15.30
C TYR A 511 -12.78 -17.38 -16.60
N ASN A 512 -14.07 -17.09 -16.71
CA ASN A 512 -14.88 -17.41 -17.88
C ASN A 512 -14.94 -16.19 -18.81
N SER A 513 -14.80 -16.43 -20.11
CA SER A 513 -14.84 -15.39 -21.13
C SER A 513 -15.42 -15.96 -22.42
N LYS A 514 -15.64 -15.09 -23.41
CA LYS A 514 -16.15 -15.50 -24.72
C LYS A 514 -15.44 -14.77 -25.85
N ARG A 515 -15.29 -15.49 -26.96
CA ARG A 515 -14.94 -14.96 -28.28
C ARG A 515 -16.19 -14.97 -29.16
N ARG A 516 -16.07 -14.45 -30.38
CA ARG A 516 -17.16 -14.48 -31.37
C ARG A 516 -17.65 -15.89 -31.67
N ILE A 517 -16.76 -16.89 -31.59
CA ILE A 517 -17.06 -18.29 -31.88
C ILE A 517 -17.66 -19.05 -30.69
N GLY A 518 -17.58 -18.53 -29.46
CA GLY A 518 -18.10 -19.23 -28.28
C GLY A 518 -17.35 -18.95 -26.99
N ALA A 519 -17.73 -19.66 -25.95
CA ALA A 519 -17.18 -19.52 -24.60
C ALA A 519 -15.86 -20.29 -24.42
N PHE A 520 -15.04 -19.78 -23.51
CA PHE A 520 -13.84 -20.47 -23.03
C PHE A 520 -13.58 -20.10 -21.57
N ALA A 521 -12.89 -20.97 -20.86
CA ALA A 521 -12.47 -20.75 -19.49
C ALA A 521 -10.95 -20.83 -19.37
N VAL A 522 -10.42 -20.06 -18.44
CA VAL A 522 -9.03 -20.12 -18.01
C VAL A 522 -9.01 -20.52 -16.55
N LYS A 523 -8.41 -21.66 -16.25
CA LYS A 523 -8.16 -22.13 -14.88
C LYS A 523 -6.70 -21.89 -14.52
N GLY A 524 -6.45 -21.65 -13.24
CA GLY A 524 -5.13 -21.33 -12.77
C GLY A 524 -4.88 -21.72 -11.32
N TRP A 525 -3.69 -22.24 -11.07
CA TRP A 525 -3.19 -22.58 -9.74
C TRP A 525 -1.85 -21.91 -9.48
N ILE A 526 -1.64 -21.45 -8.25
CA ILE A 526 -0.33 -21.03 -7.73
C ILE A 526 -0.09 -21.74 -6.43
N SER A 527 1.10 -22.27 -6.24
CA SER A 527 1.58 -22.79 -4.96
C SER A 527 2.62 -21.87 -4.32
N GLY A 528 2.50 -21.69 -3.01
CA GLY A 528 3.57 -21.21 -2.16
C GLY A 528 4.48 -22.38 -1.73
N GLY A 529 5.77 -22.11 -1.72
CA GLY A 529 6.78 -22.96 -1.10
C GLY A 529 7.04 -22.51 0.33
N SER A 530 7.48 -23.44 1.17
CA SER A 530 7.95 -23.09 2.50
C SER A 530 9.27 -22.34 2.43
N SER A 531 9.47 -21.48 3.42
CA SER A 531 10.67 -20.67 3.57
C SER A 531 11.82 -21.51 4.08
N TYR A 532 12.37 -22.35 3.23
CA TYR A 532 13.78 -22.69 3.39
C TYR A 532 14.57 -21.42 3.18
N SER A 533 15.63 -21.27 3.97
CA SER A 533 16.70 -20.32 3.74
C SER A 533 17.05 -20.32 2.26
N THR A 534 16.53 -19.33 1.53
CA THR A 534 17.20 -18.89 0.31
C THR A 534 18.60 -18.54 0.79
N MET A 535 19.62 -19.30 0.35
CA MET A 535 20.99 -18.78 0.41
C MET A 535 20.89 -17.37 -0.15
N ALA A 536 21.35 -16.42 0.66
CA ALA A 536 21.24 -15.01 0.38
C ALA A 536 21.75 -14.74 -1.04
N ALA A 537 20.84 -14.49 -1.98
CA ALA A 537 21.17 -13.73 -3.18
C ALA A 537 21.05 -12.27 -2.75
N ALA A 538 22.07 -11.81 -2.02
CA ALA A 538 22.39 -10.39 -1.97
C ALA A 538 22.71 -9.97 -3.41
N ALA A 539 21.95 -9.03 -3.93
CA ALA A 539 22.27 -8.23 -5.10
C ALA A 539 21.81 -6.79 -4.80
#